data_AF-A0A2H6K1J4-F1
#
_entry.id   AF-A0A2H6K1J4-F1
#
_cell.length_a   1.000
_cell.length_b   1.000
_cell.length_c   1.000
_cell.angle_alpha   90.00
_cell.angle_beta   90.00
_cell.angle_gamma   90.00
#
_symmetry.space_group_name_H-M   'P 1'
#
loop_
_entity.id
_entity.type
_entity.pdbx_description
1 polymer ?
#
loop_
_entity_poly.entity_id
_entity_poly.type
_entity_poly.pdbx_seq_one_letter_code
_entity_poly.pdbx_strand_id
1 'polypeptide(L)'
;MDQELLSNYYIIVTKIDPAGKYINLAIGKKSDEFKITDGDTNVLGYAKAVVDDSTAFAARECRLENAEMTIAKDGKGQVGSSNNWIKYTDKNEIDIVANKKKSTASGSTIKGNKSPWKDFLQTDAEVTVSVAGGTCEALSLDVIDDTAVTSADKSGYNLVAFGGDMANALSADAVTSGLSSAPWASLAPGVGTIEVIPDAFASGKYLVIAAGSERTGTQAAADTMAAMV
;
A
#
# COMPACT_ATOMS: atom_id res chain seq x y z
N MET A 1 24.67 19.18 -9.33
CA MET A 1 23.51 18.34 -9.61
C MET A 1 23.12 17.72 -8.29
N ASP A 2 21.97 18.13 -7.77
CA ASP A 2 21.51 17.78 -6.42
C ASP A 2 20.99 16.34 -6.44
N GLN A 3 21.64 15.44 -5.70
CA GLN A 3 21.14 14.08 -5.51
C GLN A 3 20.18 14.11 -4.33
N GLU A 4 18.88 14.26 -4.58
CA GLU A 4 17.87 13.93 -3.57
C GLU A 4 17.84 12.41 -3.37
N LEU A 5 18.76 11.93 -2.53
CA LEU A 5 18.78 10.56 -2.05
C LEU A 5 17.55 10.33 -1.19
N LEU A 6 16.85 9.21 -1.39
CA LEU A 6 15.80 8.75 -0.47
C LEU A 6 16.35 8.76 0.96
N SER A 7 15.76 9.59 1.82
CA SER A 7 16.32 9.97 3.14
C SER A 7 16.64 8.79 4.05
N ASN A 8 16.01 7.64 3.84
CA ASN A 8 16.14 6.43 4.66
C ASN A 8 16.95 5.30 4.01
N TYR A 9 17.63 5.54 2.87
CA TYR A 9 18.43 4.52 2.18
C TYR A 9 19.89 4.96 1.99
N TYR A 10 20.79 3.98 1.98
CA TYR A 10 22.14 4.09 1.43
C TYR A 10 22.12 3.56 -0.01
N ILE A 11 22.79 4.27 -0.91
CA ILE A 11 23.03 3.84 -2.29
C ILE A 11 24.54 3.93 -2.51
N ILE A 12 25.18 2.81 -2.84
CA ILE A 12 26.64 2.74 -3.07
C ILE A 12 26.87 2.21 -4.49
N VAL A 13 27.64 2.93 -5.29
CA VAL A 13 28.07 2.46 -6.61
C VAL A 13 29.20 1.44 -6.43
N THR A 14 29.01 0.21 -6.89
CA THR A 14 29.99 -0.87 -6.73
C THR A 14 30.82 -1.11 -7.99
N LYS A 15 30.30 -0.77 -9.19
CA LYS A 15 31.07 -0.82 -10.45
C LYS A 15 30.48 0.12 -11.51
N ILE A 16 31.36 0.69 -12.35
CA ILE A 16 30.99 1.35 -13.62
C ILE A 16 31.79 0.70 -14.75
N ASP A 17 31.11 0.16 -15.76
CA ASP A 17 31.73 -0.44 -16.95
C ASP A 17 31.23 0.23 -18.24
N PRO A 18 31.95 1.24 -18.75
CA PRO A 18 31.55 1.97 -19.96
C PRO A 18 31.59 1.12 -21.24
N ALA A 19 32.48 0.12 -21.30
CA ALA A 19 32.64 -0.74 -22.47
C ALA A 19 31.52 -1.78 -22.54
N GLY A 20 31.20 -2.39 -21.40
CA GLY A 20 30.04 -3.27 -21.22
C GLY A 20 28.70 -2.54 -21.16
N LYS A 21 28.71 -1.20 -21.02
CA LYS A 21 27.54 -0.33 -20.93
C LYS A 21 26.60 -0.68 -19.77
N TYR A 22 27.16 -0.88 -18.58
CA TYR A 22 26.38 -1.12 -17.37
C TYR A 22 27.04 -0.54 -16.10
N ILE A 23 26.25 -0.45 -15.03
CA ILE A 23 26.69 -0.07 -13.68
C ILE A 23 26.10 -1.05 -12.66
N ASN A 24 26.79 -1.24 -11.53
CA ASN A 24 26.30 -2.03 -10.39
C ASN A 24 26.12 -1.13 -9.17
N LEU A 25 25.02 -1.33 -8.43
CA LEU A 25 24.66 -0.55 -7.24
C LEU A 25 24.27 -1.47 -6.08
N ALA A 26 24.53 -0.99 -4.87
CA ALA A 26 24.08 -1.50 -3.58
C ALA A 26 23.01 -0.59 -2.99
N ILE A 27 21.88 -1.12 -2.49
CA ILE A 27 20.83 -0.31 -1.85
C ILE A 27 20.39 -0.93 -0.52
N GLY A 28 20.42 -0.18 0.59
CA GLY A 28 20.00 -0.67 1.92
C GLY A 28 19.33 0.41 2.79
N LYS A 29 18.46 0.04 3.75
CA LYS A 29 17.78 0.99 4.67
C LYS A 29 18.71 1.43 5.82
N LYS A 30 18.49 2.64 6.36
CA LYS A 30 19.31 3.24 7.44
C LYS A 30 18.99 2.75 8.86
N SER A 31 17.82 2.15 9.13
CA SER A 31 17.30 1.96 10.51
C SER A 31 17.30 0.52 11.03
N ASP A 32 17.74 -0.46 10.26
CA ASP A 32 17.64 -1.87 10.67
C ASP A 32 19.03 -2.37 11.10
N GLU A 33 19.24 -2.58 12.42
CA GLU A 33 20.28 -3.49 12.91
C GLU A 33 19.72 -4.91 12.87
N PHE A 34 20.27 -5.74 11.98
CA PHE A 34 19.91 -7.13 11.89
C PHE A 34 21.19 -7.95 11.72
N LYS A 35 21.19 -9.15 12.32
CA LYS A 35 22.34 -10.06 12.26
C LYS A 35 22.32 -10.80 10.93
N ILE A 36 23.48 -10.90 10.29
CA ILE A 36 23.67 -11.57 9.01
C ILE A 36 24.61 -12.77 9.25
N THR A 37 24.21 -13.93 8.75
CA THR A 37 24.97 -15.18 8.83
C THR A 37 25.49 -15.57 7.45
N ASP A 38 26.56 -16.37 7.41
CA ASP A 38 27.07 -16.92 6.16
C ASP A 38 25.99 -17.76 5.46
N GLY A 39 25.79 -17.51 4.17
CA GLY A 39 24.79 -18.19 3.36
C GLY A 39 23.38 -17.61 3.44
N ASP A 40 23.13 -16.59 4.26
CA ASP A 40 21.81 -15.94 4.31
C ASP A 40 21.43 -15.39 2.93
N THR A 41 20.24 -15.78 2.45
CA THR A 41 19.69 -15.35 1.16
C THR A 41 18.75 -14.17 1.33
N ASN A 42 18.63 -13.30 0.32
CA ASN A 42 17.74 -12.12 0.32
C ASN A 42 18.05 -11.07 1.39
N VAL A 43 19.32 -10.93 1.76
CA VAL A 43 19.79 -9.93 2.72
C VAL A 43 19.94 -8.58 2.03
N LEU A 44 19.16 -7.56 2.43
CA LEU A 44 19.22 -6.19 1.87
C LEU A 44 19.13 -6.12 0.33
N GLY A 45 18.44 -7.08 -0.30
CA GLY A 45 18.33 -7.15 -1.77
C GLY A 45 19.46 -7.90 -2.48
N TYR A 46 20.39 -8.50 -1.72
CA TYR A 46 21.44 -9.40 -2.23
C TYR A 46 21.00 -10.85 -2.17
N ALA A 47 21.34 -11.61 -3.21
CA ALA A 47 20.98 -13.01 -3.27
C ALA A 47 21.74 -13.86 -2.24
N LYS A 48 22.92 -13.41 -1.78
CA LYS A 48 23.70 -14.12 -0.75
C LYS A 48 24.53 -13.17 0.12
N ALA A 49 24.55 -13.40 1.43
CA ALA A 49 25.58 -12.91 2.33
C ALA A 49 26.67 -13.97 2.51
N VAL A 50 27.93 -13.54 2.48
CA VAL A 50 29.11 -14.35 2.80
C VAL A 50 29.74 -13.76 4.05
N VAL A 51 29.84 -14.55 5.12
CA VAL A 51 30.41 -14.11 6.40
C VAL A 51 31.51 -15.09 6.78
N ASP A 52 32.74 -14.59 6.88
CA ASP A 52 33.88 -15.39 7.33
C ASP A 52 34.21 -16.61 6.45
N ASP A 53 34.06 -16.47 5.13
CA ASP A 53 34.46 -17.52 4.19
C ASP A 53 35.98 -17.68 4.15
N SER A 54 36.47 -18.70 4.84
CA SER A 54 37.89 -19.06 4.94
C SER A 54 38.52 -19.57 3.64
N THR A 55 37.75 -19.74 2.57
CA THR A 55 38.20 -20.40 1.33
C THR A 55 38.39 -19.47 0.13
N ALA A 56 37.99 -18.20 0.24
CA ALA A 56 38.07 -17.20 -0.84
C ALA A 56 39.27 -16.24 -0.71
N PHE A 57 39.64 -15.58 -1.81
CA PHE A 57 40.78 -14.64 -1.93
C PHE A 57 40.72 -13.42 -0.97
N ALA A 58 39.56 -13.20 -0.35
CA ALA A 58 39.31 -12.22 0.71
C ALA A 58 38.70 -12.94 1.93
N ALA A 59 39.50 -13.79 2.57
CA ALA A 59 39.09 -14.55 3.75
C ALA A 59 38.82 -13.61 4.94
N ARG A 60 37.81 -13.94 5.76
CA ARG A 60 37.41 -13.19 6.97
C ARG A 60 36.69 -11.85 6.75
N GLU A 61 36.08 -11.67 5.59
CA GLU A 61 35.27 -10.50 5.29
C GLU A 61 33.76 -10.83 5.31
N CYS A 62 32.94 -9.86 5.71
CA CYS A 62 31.50 -9.88 5.43
C CYS A 62 31.29 -9.26 4.05
N ARG A 63 30.78 -10.05 3.11
CA ARG A 63 30.49 -9.64 1.72
C ARG A 63 29.03 -9.90 1.41
N LEU A 64 28.38 -8.96 0.74
CA LEU A 64 27.05 -9.16 0.17
C LEU A 64 27.22 -9.35 -1.34
N GLU A 65 26.78 -10.48 -1.87
CA GLU A 65 27.04 -10.91 -3.23
C GLU A 65 25.74 -11.08 -4.03
N ASN A 66 25.84 -10.95 -5.36
CA ASN A 66 24.76 -11.25 -6.29
C ASN A 66 23.47 -10.40 -6.09
N ALA A 67 23.59 -9.09 -5.85
CA ALA A 67 22.47 -8.12 -5.99
C ALA A 67 22.49 -7.37 -7.33
N GLU A 68 23.00 -7.98 -8.40
CA GLU A 68 23.16 -7.25 -9.65
C GLU A 68 21.79 -7.04 -10.32
N MET A 69 21.30 -5.81 -10.26
CA MET A 69 20.21 -5.36 -11.13
C MET A 69 20.82 -4.88 -12.44
N THR A 70 20.85 -5.76 -13.44
CA THR A 70 21.26 -5.37 -14.79
C THR A 70 20.16 -4.56 -15.47
N ILE A 71 20.44 -3.30 -15.77
CA ILE A 71 19.53 -2.43 -16.54
C ILE A 71 20.16 -2.20 -17.91
N ALA A 72 19.55 -2.74 -18.96
CA ALA A 72 19.99 -2.52 -20.33
C ALA A 72 19.90 -1.03 -20.71
N LYS A 73 20.70 -0.59 -21.69
CA LYS A 73 20.61 0.77 -22.24
C LYS A 73 19.21 1.06 -22.77
N ASP A 74 18.69 2.25 -22.44
CA ASP A 74 17.30 2.70 -22.62
C ASP A 74 16.26 1.85 -21.85
N GLY A 75 16.73 1.02 -20.92
CA GLY A 75 15.92 0.22 -20.02
C GLY A 75 15.71 0.89 -18.66
N LYS A 76 14.87 0.26 -17.83
CA LYS A 76 14.68 0.64 -16.43
C LYS A 76 14.45 -0.59 -15.55
N GLY A 77 14.91 -0.52 -14.30
CA GLY A 77 14.70 -1.53 -13.27
C GLY A 77 13.99 -0.94 -12.05
N GLN A 78 13.07 -1.70 -11.46
CA GLN A 78 12.31 -1.24 -10.29
C GLN A 78 13.12 -1.39 -9.01
N VAL A 79 13.15 -0.35 -8.17
CA VAL A 79 13.84 -0.41 -6.88
C VAL A 79 12.94 -1.09 -5.84
N GLY A 80 13.21 -2.38 -5.58
CA GLY A 80 12.43 -3.20 -4.66
C GLY A 80 10.94 -3.19 -5.02
N SER A 81 10.06 -2.98 -4.03
CA SER A 81 8.60 -2.82 -4.20
C SER A 81 8.14 -1.36 -4.31
N SER A 82 9.05 -0.40 -4.47
CA SER A 82 8.70 1.03 -4.51
C SER A 82 8.16 1.46 -5.87
N ASN A 83 7.56 2.67 -5.94
CA ASN A 83 7.20 3.31 -7.20
C ASN A 83 8.38 4.00 -7.92
N ASN A 84 9.60 3.81 -7.42
CA ASN A 84 10.80 4.40 -7.97
C ASN A 84 11.54 3.40 -8.86
N TRP A 85 12.02 3.89 -9.99
CA TRP A 85 12.72 3.12 -11.00
C TRP A 85 14.05 3.79 -11.30
N ILE A 86 15.09 2.98 -11.45
CA ILE A 86 16.37 3.44 -11.98
C ILE A 86 16.29 3.27 -13.49
N LYS A 87 16.51 4.36 -14.24
CA LYS A 87 16.55 4.35 -15.71
C LYS A 87 17.98 4.56 -16.17
N TYR A 88 18.43 3.75 -17.14
CA TYR A 88 19.66 4.00 -17.87
C TYR A 88 19.30 4.54 -19.25
N THR A 89 19.56 5.83 -19.50
CA THR A 89 19.07 6.52 -20.69
C THR A 89 19.86 6.17 -21.96
N ASP A 90 19.29 6.49 -23.11
CA ASP A 90 19.94 6.42 -24.42
C ASP A 90 21.20 7.31 -24.52
N LYS A 91 21.30 8.34 -23.66
CA LYS A 91 22.45 9.24 -23.51
C LYS A 91 23.51 8.76 -22.52
N ASN A 92 23.39 7.54 -22.02
CA ASN A 92 24.28 6.95 -21.00
C ASN A 92 24.19 7.66 -19.63
N GLU A 93 23.05 8.24 -19.29
CA GLU A 93 22.81 8.87 -18.00
C GLU A 93 22.03 7.93 -17.08
N ILE A 94 22.23 8.06 -15.77
CA ILE A 94 21.45 7.35 -14.76
C ILE A 94 20.48 8.33 -14.14
N ASP A 95 19.21 7.98 -14.17
CA ASP A 95 18.13 8.78 -13.60
C ASP A 95 17.30 7.94 -12.62
N ILE A 96 16.78 8.58 -11.58
CA ILE A 96 15.84 7.97 -10.64
C ILE A 96 14.48 8.60 -10.90
N VAL A 97 13.59 7.84 -11.50
CA VAL A 97 12.25 8.32 -11.87
C VAL A 97 11.18 7.67 -11.01
N ALA A 98 10.31 8.49 -10.43
CA ALA A 98 9.07 8.01 -9.88
C ALA A 98 8.13 7.65 -11.04
N ASN A 99 7.71 6.38 -11.13
CA ASN A 99 6.69 5.97 -12.09
C ASN A 99 5.32 6.42 -11.56
N LYS A 100 4.99 7.70 -11.75
CA LYS A 100 3.63 8.19 -11.50
C LYS A 100 2.73 7.52 -12.53
N LYS A 101 1.79 6.68 -12.08
CA LYS A 101 0.62 6.32 -12.90
C LYS A 101 -0.07 7.64 -13.26
N LYS A 102 0.10 8.11 -14.49
CA LYS A 102 -0.68 9.22 -15.02
C LYS A 102 -2.04 8.66 -15.36
N SER A 103 -2.98 8.78 -14.43
CA SER A 103 -4.40 8.60 -14.72
C SER A 103 -4.97 9.94 -15.20
N THR A 104 -6.02 9.86 -16.02
CA THR A 104 -6.83 11.01 -16.41
C THR A 104 -8.26 10.56 -16.23
N ALA A 105 -9.05 11.34 -15.49
CA ALA A 105 -10.45 10.99 -15.24
C ALA A 105 -11.22 10.94 -16.57
N SER A 106 -12.12 9.97 -16.71
CA SER A 106 -13.06 9.94 -17.83
C SER A 106 -13.83 11.26 -17.91
N GLY A 107 -14.01 11.81 -19.11
CA GLY A 107 -14.63 13.12 -19.31
C GLY A 107 -13.68 14.32 -19.18
N SER A 108 -12.38 14.10 -18.92
CA SER A 108 -11.39 15.18 -19.01
C SER A 108 -11.27 15.71 -20.43
N THR A 109 -11.10 17.02 -20.58
CA THR A 109 -10.94 17.70 -21.87
C THR A 109 -9.48 17.73 -22.32
N ILE A 110 -9.25 17.44 -23.60
CA ILE A 110 -7.93 17.59 -24.22
C ILE A 110 -7.71 19.05 -24.57
N LYS A 111 -6.61 19.65 -24.11
CA LYS A 111 -6.21 20.99 -24.53
C LYS A 111 -5.70 20.94 -25.97
N GLY A 112 -6.52 21.39 -26.92
CA GLY A 112 -6.19 21.41 -28.35
C GLY A 112 -4.92 22.20 -28.68
N ASN A 113 -4.50 23.15 -27.85
CA ASN A 113 -3.30 23.96 -28.08
C ASN A 113 -1.96 23.30 -27.68
N LYS A 114 -1.95 22.07 -27.14
CA LYS A 114 -0.71 21.35 -26.78
C LYS A 114 -0.33 20.28 -27.81
N SER A 115 0.97 20.10 -28.05
CA SER A 115 1.50 18.99 -28.86
C SER A 115 1.22 17.62 -28.19
N PRO A 116 0.87 16.55 -28.95
CA PRO A 116 0.75 16.50 -30.41
C PRO A 116 -0.62 16.95 -30.96
N TRP A 117 -1.54 17.34 -30.08
CA TRP A 117 -2.94 17.61 -30.40
C TRP A 117 -3.19 18.88 -31.21
N LYS A 118 -2.33 19.89 -31.05
CA LYS A 118 -2.36 21.16 -31.82
C LYS A 118 -2.23 21.00 -33.33
N ASP A 119 -1.70 19.87 -33.79
CA ASP A 119 -1.45 19.62 -35.21
C ASP A 119 -2.71 19.07 -35.90
N PHE A 120 -3.77 18.73 -35.15
CA PHE A 120 -5.02 18.20 -35.70
C PHE A 120 -6.32 18.68 -35.03
N LEU A 121 -6.28 19.17 -33.79
CA LEU A 121 -7.44 19.80 -33.13
C LEU A 121 -7.35 21.32 -33.27
N GLN A 122 -8.48 21.94 -33.62
CA GLN A 122 -8.60 23.39 -33.49
C GLN A 122 -8.57 23.78 -32.00
N THR A 123 -8.12 25.01 -31.71
CA THR A 123 -7.88 25.53 -30.35
C THR A 123 -9.08 25.32 -29.40
N ASP A 124 -10.30 25.30 -29.94
CA ASP A 124 -11.56 25.26 -29.21
C ASP A 124 -12.36 23.95 -29.40
N ALA A 125 -11.72 22.88 -29.92
CA ALA A 125 -12.39 21.59 -30.09
C ALA A 125 -12.57 20.87 -28.74
N GLU A 126 -13.81 20.65 -28.32
CA GLU A 126 -14.13 19.81 -27.16
C GLU A 126 -14.00 18.32 -27.52
N VAL A 127 -12.81 17.75 -27.31
CA VAL A 127 -12.58 16.31 -27.38
C VAL A 127 -12.50 15.76 -25.97
N THR A 128 -13.47 14.92 -25.61
CA THR A 128 -13.50 14.22 -24.32
C THR A 128 -12.78 12.88 -24.42
N VAL A 129 -11.93 12.59 -23.44
CA VAL A 129 -11.23 11.31 -23.34
C VAL A 129 -12.19 10.26 -22.78
N SER A 130 -12.39 9.16 -23.51
CA SER A 130 -12.96 7.93 -22.97
C SER A 130 -11.84 6.92 -22.71
N VAL A 131 -11.73 6.45 -21.47
CA VAL A 131 -10.75 5.43 -21.10
C VAL A 131 -11.47 4.09 -21.04
N ALA A 132 -11.10 3.15 -21.91
CA ALA A 132 -11.60 1.78 -21.86
C ALA A 132 -10.62 0.93 -21.04
N GLY A 133 -11.02 0.57 -19.81
CA GLY A 133 -10.27 -0.31 -18.91
C GLY A 133 -9.97 0.31 -17.55
N GLY A 134 -10.19 -0.48 -16.49
CA GLY A 134 -10.10 -0.07 -15.09
C GLY A 134 -11.46 0.21 -14.49
N THR A 135 -12.17 -0.83 -14.06
CA THR A 135 -13.27 -0.67 -13.13
C THR A 135 -12.67 -0.38 -11.76
N CYS A 136 -12.78 0.87 -11.28
CA CYS A 136 -13.04 0.99 -9.84
C CYS A 136 -14.43 0.40 -9.68
N GLU A 137 -14.52 -0.85 -9.21
CA GLU A 137 -15.78 -1.28 -8.63
C GLU A 137 -16.10 -0.25 -7.55
N ALA A 138 -17.27 0.38 -7.69
CA ALA A 138 -17.79 1.17 -6.58
C ALA A 138 -17.78 0.24 -5.36
N LEU A 139 -17.19 0.69 -4.25
CA LEU A 139 -17.34 -0.01 -2.98
C LEU A 139 -18.84 -0.12 -2.73
N SER A 140 -19.41 -1.31 -2.94
CA SER A 140 -20.80 -1.57 -2.61
C SER A 140 -20.90 -1.71 -1.10
N LEU A 141 -21.76 -0.89 -0.50
CA LEU A 141 -22.20 -1.10 0.86
C LEU A 141 -23.54 -1.81 0.77
N ASP A 142 -23.55 -3.05 1.22
CA ASP A 142 -24.78 -3.82 1.31
C ASP A 142 -25.32 -3.69 2.74
N VAL A 143 -26.57 -3.25 2.85
CA VAL A 143 -27.30 -3.25 4.12
C VAL A 143 -28.01 -4.59 4.22
N ILE A 144 -27.55 -5.41 5.16
CA ILE A 144 -28.12 -6.73 5.44
C ILE A 144 -28.63 -6.75 6.88
N ASP A 145 -29.71 -7.50 7.10
CA ASP A 145 -30.18 -7.78 8.46
C ASP A 145 -29.11 -8.58 9.20
N ASP A 146 -28.90 -8.28 10.48
CA ASP A 146 -27.88 -8.93 11.32
C ASP A 146 -28.05 -10.45 11.40
N THR A 147 -29.30 -10.92 11.41
CA THR A 147 -29.65 -12.34 11.40
C THR A 147 -29.38 -13.04 10.06
N ALA A 148 -29.15 -12.30 8.98
CA ALA A 148 -28.83 -12.83 7.66
C ALA A 148 -27.31 -12.93 7.42
N VAL A 149 -26.48 -12.41 8.33
CA VAL A 149 -25.02 -12.43 8.19
C VAL A 149 -24.49 -13.85 8.34
N THR A 150 -23.84 -14.36 7.29
CA THR A 150 -23.32 -15.73 7.25
C THR A 150 -21.86 -15.80 7.72
N SER A 151 -21.35 -17.02 7.94
CA SER A 151 -19.91 -17.23 8.20
C SER A 151 -19.04 -16.81 7.03
N ALA A 152 -19.54 -16.90 5.79
CA ALA A 152 -18.82 -16.42 4.61
C ALA A 152 -18.63 -14.91 4.69
N ASP A 153 -19.68 -14.17 5.05
CA ASP A 153 -19.64 -12.71 5.18
C ASP A 153 -18.64 -12.27 6.26
N LYS A 154 -18.69 -12.93 7.42
CA LYS A 154 -17.77 -12.72 8.55
C LYS A 154 -16.30 -12.91 8.17
N SER A 155 -16.00 -13.84 7.26
CA SER A 155 -14.64 -14.08 6.77
C SER A 155 -14.24 -13.23 5.56
N GLY A 156 -15.22 -12.79 4.77
CA GLY A 156 -15.01 -12.10 3.50
C GLY A 156 -14.91 -10.58 3.61
N TYR A 157 -15.66 -9.98 4.54
CA TYR A 157 -15.87 -8.53 4.57
C TYR A 157 -15.45 -7.89 5.90
N ASN A 158 -15.22 -6.58 5.86
CA ASN A 158 -15.27 -5.77 7.06
C ASN A 158 -16.74 -5.47 7.35
N LEU A 159 -17.15 -5.62 8.61
CA LEU A 159 -18.55 -5.49 9.00
C LEU A 159 -18.75 -4.25 9.87
N VAL A 160 -19.90 -3.59 9.68
CA VAL A 160 -20.35 -2.49 10.53
C VAL A 160 -21.68 -2.88 11.15
N ALA A 161 -21.73 -2.93 12.47
CA ALA A 161 -22.92 -3.25 13.26
C ALA A 161 -23.46 -1.99 13.93
N PHE A 162 -24.76 -1.73 13.75
CA PHE A 162 -25.46 -0.69 14.47
C PHE A 162 -26.31 -1.31 15.57
N GLY A 163 -26.04 -0.91 16.81
CA GLY A 163 -26.67 -1.45 18.02
C GLY A 163 -25.73 -2.32 18.85
N GLY A 164 -25.91 -2.28 20.18
CA GLY A 164 -25.16 -3.09 21.13
C GLY A 164 -25.57 -4.56 21.11
N ASP A 165 -25.00 -5.35 22.03
CA ASP A 165 -25.23 -6.79 22.18
C ASP A 165 -26.70 -7.19 22.38
N MET A 166 -27.54 -6.30 22.90
CA MET A 166 -28.98 -6.55 23.03
C MET A 166 -29.78 -6.33 21.75
N ALA A 167 -29.24 -5.57 20.79
CA ALA A 167 -29.97 -5.08 19.62
C ALA A 167 -29.40 -5.56 18.28
N ASN A 168 -28.17 -6.08 18.28
CA ASN A 168 -27.49 -6.57 17.08
C ASN A 168 -26.76 -7.89 17.38
N ALA A 169 -27.06 -8.93 16.59
CA ALA A 169 -26.48 -10.26 16.76
C ALA A 169 -24.95 -10.31 16.59
N LEU A 170 -24.37 -9.49 15.70
CA LEU A 170 -22.90 -9.43 15.53
C LEU A 170 -22.22 -8.79 16.75
N SER A 171 -22.82 -7.76 17.31
CA SER A 171 -22.36 -7.16 18.56
C SER A 171 -22.45 -8.15 19.71
N ALA A 172 -23.52 -8.94 19.77
CA ALA A 172 -23.70 -10.00 20.77
C ALA A 172 -22.64 -11.11 20.64
N ASP A 173 -22.35 -11.54 19.41
CA ASP A 173 -21.30 -12.53 19.12
C ASP A 173 -19.93 -12.02 19.56
N ALA A 174 -19.62 -10.74 19.31
CA ALA A 174 -18.36 -10.12 19.72
C ALA A 174 -18.21 -10.06 21.25
N VAL A 175 -19.27 -9.71 21.97
CA VAL A 175 -19.27 -9.71 23.45
C VAL A 175 -19.15 -11.14 23.99
N THR A 176 -19.93 -12.08 23.45
CA THR A 176 -19.92 -13.49 23.89
C THR A 176 -18.56 -14.15 23.66
N SER A 177 -17.88 -13.79 22.58
CA SER A 177 -16.54 -14.29 22.24
C SER A 177 -15.42 -13.57 23.01
N GLY A 178 -15.76 -12.59 23.86
CA GLY A 178 -14.79 -11.80 24.64
C GLY A 178 -13.98 -10.79 23.82
N LEU A 179 -14.41 -10.50 22.60
CA LEU A 179 -13.74 -9.55 21.69
C LEU A 179 -14.14 -8.10 21.98
N SER A 180 -15.38 -7.88 22.42
CA SER A 180 -15.88 -6.58 22.89
C SER A 180 -16.11 -6.65 24.40
N SER A 181 -15.63 -5.64 25.11
CA SER A 181 -15.96 -5.42 26.54
C SER A 181 -16.69 -4.09 26.76
N ALA A 182 -17.21 -3.49 25.68
CA ALA A 182 -17.79 -2.17 25.74
C ALA A 182 -19.14 -2.20 26.49
N PRO A 183 -19.38 -1.26 27.43
CA PRO A 183 -20.54 -1.31 28.32
C PRO A 183 -21.76 -0.63 27.70
N TRP A 184 -22.20 -1.09 26.52
CA TRP A 184 -23.22 -0.44 25.69
C TRP A 184 -24.51 -0.11 26.46
N ALA A 185 -25.01 -1.06 27.25
CA ALA A 185 -26.23 -0.90 28.05
C ALA A 185 -26.09 0.10 29.21
N SER A 186 -24.86 0.46 29.60
CA SER A 186 -24.58 1.37 30.72
C SER A 186 -24.23 2.79 30.27
N LEU A 187 -24.24 3.06 28.97
CA LEU A 187 -24.05 4.41 28.45
C LEU A 187 -25.20 5.33 28.87
N ALA A 188 -24.87 6.60 29.11
CA ALA A 188 -25.89 7.60 29.43
C ALA A 188 -26.90 7.75 28.28
N PRO A 189 -28.17 8.08 28.56
CA PRO A 189 -29.17 8.35 27.54
C PRO A 189 -28.69 9.37 26.50
N GLY A 190 -28.99 9.12 25.23
CA GLY A 190 -28.55 9.93 24.09
C GLY A 190 -27.06 9.83 23.75
N VAL A 191 -26.26 9.06 24.50
CA VAL A 191 -24.83 8.85 24.21
C VAL A 191 -24.64 7.56 23.43
N GLY A 192 -23.85 7.63 22.37
CA GLY A 192 -23.37 6.48 21.61
C GLY A 192 -21.86 6.49 21.50
N THR A 193 -21.26 5.31 21.40
CA THR A 193 -19.83 5.13 21.18
C THR A 193 -19.59 4.21 19.99
N ILE A 194 -18.37 4.30 19.45
CA ILE A 194 -17.90 3.46 18.34
C ILE A 194 -16.74 2.63 18.85
N GLU A 195 -16.80 1.31 18.65
CA GLU A 195 -15.69 0.39 18.90
C GLU A 195 -15.23 -0.22 17.58
N VAL A 196 -13.92 -0.33 17.39
CA VAL A 196 -13.30 -0.98 16.23
C VAL A 196 -12.52 -2.19 16.72
N ILE A 197 -12.96 -3.38 16.30
CA ILE A 197 -12.40 -4.66 16.71
C ILE A 197 -11.62 -5.25 15.53
N PRO A 198 -10.27 -5.32 15.61
CA PRO A 198 -9.46 -5.99 14.60
C PRO A 198 -9.59 -7.50 14.73
N ASP A 199 -9.44 -8.21 13.61
CA ASP A 199 -9.44 -9.67 13.51
C ASP A 199 -10.66 -10.35 14.15
N ALA A 200 -11.82 -9.68 14.17
CA ALA A 200 -12.99 -10.08 14.95
C ALA A 200 -13.54 -11.47 14.57
N PHE A 201 -13.58 -11.77 13.27
CA PHE A 201 -14.06 -13.08 12.78
C PHE A 201 -13.07 -13.79 11.85
N ALA A 202 -12.13 -13.04 11.25
CA ALA A 202 -11.06 -13.57 10.43
C ALA A 202 -9.87 -12.61 10.43
N SER A 203 -8.67 -13.14 10.22
CA SER A 203 -7.46 -12.33 10.16
C SER A 203 -7.51 -11.31 9.02
N GLY A 204 -7.14 -10.07 9.31
CA GLY A 204 -7.21 -8.92 8.41
C GLY A 204 -8.60 -8.33 8.22
N LYS A 205 -9.60 -8.75 9.01
CA LYS A 205 -10.98 -8.23 8.95
C LYS A 205 -11.35 -7.46 10.21
N TYR A 206 -12.16 -6.42 10.04
CA TYR A 206 -12.60 -5.55 11.12
C TYR A 206 -14.09 -5.69 11.35
N LEU A 207 -14.49 -5.65 12.63
CA LEU A 207 -15.87 -5.37 13.03
C LEU A 207 -15.89 -3.99 13.67
N VAL A 208 -16.74 -3.10 13.17
CA VAL A 208 -17.01 -1.80 13.76
C VAL A 208 -18.39 -1.83 14.38
N ILE A 209 -18.51 -1.49 15.66
CA ILE A 209 -19.78 -1.44 16.38
C ILE A 209 -20.08 0.01 16.72
N ALA A 210 -21.20 0.55 16.22
CA ALA A 210 -21.75 1.82 16.64
C ALA A 210 -23.00 1.57 17.49
N ALA A 211 -22.94 1.92 18.77
CA ALA A 211 -23.99 1.56 19.71
C ALA A 211 -24.16 2.56 20.86
N GLY A 212 -25.39 2.67 21.35
CA GLY A 212 -25.75 3.35 22.59
C GLY A 212 -26.64 2.46 23.46
N SER A 213 -26.98 2.93 24.66
CA SER A 213 -27.91 2.22 25.56
C SER A 213 -29.35 2.21 25.04
N GLU A 214 -29.66 3.07 24.06
CA GLU A 214 -30.98 3.24 23.46
C GLU A 214 -30.86 3.68 21.99
N ARG A 215 -32.00 3.80 21.30
CA ARG A 215 -32.05 4.12 19.86
C ARG A 215 -31.40 5.47 19.54
N THR A 216 -31.66 6.49 20.35
CA THR A 216 -31.11 7.85 20.19
C THR A 216 -29.59 7.85 20.37
N GLY A 217 -29.06 7.11 21.34
CA GLY A 217 -27.61 6.93 21.51
C GLY A 217 -26.98 6.20 20.34
N THR A 218 -27.60 5.11 19.86
CA THR A 218 -27.12 4.38 18.68
C THR A 218 -27.13 5.27 17.42
N GLN A 219 -28.17 6.10 17.25
CA GLN A 219 -28.22 7.10 16.20
C GLN A 219 -27.08 8.11 16.32
N ALA A 220 -26.79 8.63 17.52
CA ALA A 220 -25.68 9.56 17.72
C ALA A 220 -24.31 8.94 17.34
N ALA A 221 -24.09 7.65 17.63
CA ALA A 221 -22.90 6.94 17.18
C ALA A 221 -22.86 6.79 15.65
N ALA A 222 -23.98 6.47 15.02
CA ALA A 222 -24.09 6.35 13.57
C ALA A 222 -23.83 7.68 12.86
N ASP A 223 -24.41 8.77 13.36
CA ASP A 223 -24.20 10.13 12.82
C ASP A 223 -22.73 10.55 12.95
N THR A 224 -22.09 10.23 14.08
CA THR A 224 -20.65 10.45 14.28
C THR A 224 -19.82 9.71 13.24
N MET A 225 -20.17 8.44 12.97
CA MET A 225 -19.48 7.64 11.95
C MET A 225 -19.68 8.20 10.54
N ALA A 226 -20.91 8.62 10.21
CA ALA A 226 -21.23 9.22 8.92
C ALA A 226 -20.46 10.55 8.69
N ALA A 227 -20.22 11.32 9.75
CA ALA A 227 -19.46 12.58 9.69
C ALA A 227 -17.94 12.39 9.56
N MET A 228 -17.42 11.17 9.70
CA MET A 228 -15.98 10.86 9.54
C MET A 228 -15.57 10.61 8.08
N VAL A 229 -16.51 10.64 7.14
CA VAL A 229 -16.31 10.36 5.70
C VAL A 229 -16.09 11.64 4.90
#